data_AF-A0A963B0Q0-F1
#
_entry.id   AF-A0A963B0Q0-F1
#
_cell.length_a   1.000
_cell.length_b   1.000
_cell.length_c   1.000
_cell.angle_alpha   90.00
_cell.angle_beta   90.00
_cell.angle_gamma   90.00
#
_symmetry.space_group_name_H-M   'P 1'
#
loop_
_entity.id
_entity.type
_entity.pdbx_description
1 polymer ?
#
loop_
_entity_poly.entity_id
_entity_poly.type
_entity_poly.pdbx_seq_one_letter_code
_entity_poly.pdbx_strand_id
1 'polypeptide(L)'
;MLTALLLSPGLAHEIRPAIIDLKIGENLRLTLTMRINLEALIAGIGSEHKNTDDSDRAAEYNRLRRLAATQLESGFKAFLPRLLAGSSLRADGASIKLGLIGLEIPEVGDTNLARDSIIRLQGFPPANSRTLEWTWDSRFGANVLRVDGTAGEELYTAYLQAGQSSELIPLSGIAAKSTGDLFFDYLAIGFDHILPKGMDHILFVIGLFLLNARLSSLLWQVSSFTLAHTLTLGLGIYGIIQIPSTIVEPLIAASIVYVCLENLYCDHLTGWRPLIVFVFGLLHGLGFAGVLREIGLAPDHFLTGLIAFNLGVELGQLAVIAGCFVAVGIWFSRKSWYRRFITMPVSLCIAFIGGYWFLERVGLA
;
A
#
# COMPACT_ATOMS: atom_id res chain seq x y z
N MET A 1 20.07 -38.86 -8.66
CA MET A 1 19.41 -38.19 -9.80
C MET A 1 18.01 -37.82 -9.38
N LEU A 2 17.80 -36.53 -9.11
CA LEU A 2 16.57 -35.72 -9.24
C LEU A 2 16.66 -34.56 -8.24
N THR A 3 17.54 -33.62 -8.58
CA THR A 3 17.47 -32.22 -8.18
C THR A 3 16.28 -31.64 -8.95
N ALA A 4 15.14 -31.43 -8.28
CA ALA A 4 14.01 -30.70 -8.84
C ALA A 4 13.99 -29.30 -8.22
N LEU A 5 13.97 -28.31 -9.10
CA LEU A 5 14.04 -26.88 -8.85
C LEU A 5 13.09 -26.43 -7.73
N LEU A 6 13.66 -25.84 -6.69
CA LEU A 6 12.97 -24.88 -5.83
C LEU A 6 12.98 -23.54 -6.58
N LEU A 7 11.91 -23.26 -7.32
CA LEU A 7 11.58 -21.90 -7.77
C LEU A 7 10.53 -21.38 -6.81
N SER A 8 10.94 -20.50 -5.90
CA SER A 8 10.04 -19.82 -4.95
C SER A 8 9.29 -18.69 -5.64
N PRO A 9 7.94 -18.65 -5.68
CA PRO A 9 7.18 -17.44 -5.97
C PRO A 9 6.89 -16.72 -4.65
N GLY A 10 7.08 -15.39 -4.56
CA GLY A 10 6.61 -14.70 -3.35
C GLY A 10 7.02 -13.24 -3.13
N LEU A 11 8.01 -12.68 -3.82
CA LEU A 11 8.45 -11.29 -3.56
C LEU A 11 7.94 -10.26 -4.59
N ALA A 12 7.28 -10.73 -5.64
CA ALA A 12 7.28 -10.07 -6.96
C ALA A 12 6.05 -9.25 -7.26
N HIS A 13 5.05 -9.39 -6.39
CA HIS A 13 3.69 -9.22 -6.83
C HIS A 13 2.96 -8.12 -6.09
N GLU A 14 3.52 -7.56 -5.01
CA GLU A 14 2.90 -6.42 -4.33
C GLU A 14 2.89 -5.18 -5.24
N ILE A 15 1.69 -4.64 -5.51
CA ILE A 15 1.53 -3.47 -6.38
C ILE A 15 1.83 -2.20 -5.59
N ARG A 16 3.00 -1.63 -5.84
CA ARG A 16 3.43 -0.35 -5.25
C ARG A 16 2.94 0.83 -6.07
N PRO A 17 2.61 1.97 -5.43
CA PRO A 17 2.26 3.18 -6.16
C PRO A 17 3.46 3.69 -6.97
N ALA A 18 3.19 4.26 -8.15
CA ALA A 18 4.23 4.95 -8.89
C ALA A 18 4.71 6.18 -8.13
N ILE A 19 6.00 6.49 -8.24
CA ILE A 19 6.55 7.74 -7.70
C ILE A 19 6.75 8.70 -8.87
N ILE A 20 6.14 9.87 -8.76
CA ILE A 20 6.15 10.93 -9.76
C ILE A 20 6.83 12.15 -9.13
N ASP A 21 8.12 12.34 -9.44
CA ASP A 21 8.88 13.50 -8.97
C ASP A 21 8.87 14.58 -10.07
N LEU A 22 8.22 15.71 -9.81
CA LEU A 22 8.16 16.87 -10.69
C LEU A 22 9.13 17.94 -10.19
N LYS A 23 10.17 18.22 -10.96
CA LYS A 23 11.12 19.30 -10.66
C LYS A 23 10.82 20.53 -11.50
N ILE A 24 10.63 21.67 -10.85
CA ILE A 24 10.50 22.97 -11.47
C ILE A 24 11.91 23.58 -11.55
N GLY A 25 12.51 23.53 -12.74
CA GLY A 25 13.81 24.14 -13.01
C GLY A 25 13.72 25.61 -13.40
N GLU A 26 14.89 26.22 -13.61
CA GLU A 26 15.00 27.56 -14.18
C GLU A 26 14.24 27.69 -15.50
N ASN A 27 13.72 28.89 -15.78
CA ASN A 27 12.90 29.19 -16.96
C ASN A 27 11.64 28.31 -17.11
N LEU A 28 11.06 27.88 -15.99
CA LEU A 28 9.88 27.01 -15.94
C LEU A 28 10.07 25.67 -16.67
N ARG A 29 11.31 25.16 -16.73
CA ARG A 29 11.58 23.83 -17.29
C ARG A 29 11.08 22.76 -16.33
N LEU A 30 9.97 22.11 -16.69
CA LEU A 30 9.39 21.04 -15.88
C LEU A 30 10.02 19.71 -16.26
N THR A 31 10.64 19.04 -15.28
CA THR A 31 11.20 17.70 -15.44
C THR A 31 10.43 16.72 -14.59
N LEU A 32 9.72 15.80 -15.23
CA LEU A 32 8.91 14.79 -14.57
C LEU A 32 9.66 13.46 -14.60
N THR A 33 10.01 12.93 -13.43
CA THR A 33 10.68 11.64 -13.26
C THR A 33 9.67 10.66 -12.69
N MET A 34 9.36 9.61 -13.45
CA MET A 34 8.46 8.55 -13.03
C MET A 34 9.29 7.32 -12.69
N ARG A 35 9.15 6.82 -11.46
CA ARG A 35 9.66 5.52 -11.05
C ARG A 35 8.48 4.56 -10.95
N ILE A 36 8.47 3.55 -11.82
CA ILE A 36 7.30 2.69 -12.04
C ILE A 36 7.70 1.23 -12.24
N ASN A 37 6.79 0.33 -11.89
CA ASN A 37 6.81 -1.05 -12.37
C ASN A 37 6.29 -1.09 -13.82
N LEU A 38 7.21 -0.96 -14.77
CA LEU A 38 6.89 -0.81 -16.19
C LEU A 38 6.22 -2.07 -16.76
N GLU A 39 6.67 -3.25 -16.34
CA GLU A 39 6.11 -4.54 -16.76
C GLU A 39 4.63 -4.66 -16.38
N ALA A 40 4.27 -4.25 -15.16
CA ALA A 40 2.88 -4.25 -14.70
C ALA A 40 2.01 -3.30 -15.53
N LEU A 41 2.51 -2.09 -15.83
CA LEU A 41 1.78 -1.11 -16.65
C LEU A 41 1.62 -1.55 -18.11
N ILE A 42 2.63 -2.19 -18.71
CA ILE A 42 2.55 -2.76 -20.06
C ILE A 42 1.54 -3.91 -20.09
N ALA A 43 1.59 -4.81 -19.09
CA ALA A 43 0.59 -5.86 -18.93
C ALA A 43 -0.81 -5.27 -18.64
N GLY A 44 -0.88 -4.04 -18.14
CA GLY A 44 -2.12 -3.38 -17.76
C GLY A 44 -2.73 -4.00 -16.51
N ILE A 45 -1.87 -4.31 -15.53
CA ILE A 45 -2.22 -4.68 -14.16
C ILE A 45 -2.15 -3.39 -13.34
N GLY A 46 -3.31 -2.91 -12.88
CA GLY A 46 -3.41 -1.70 -12.07
C GLY A 46 -3.59 -2.01 -10.57
N SER A 47 -3.96 -0.99 -9.79
CA SER A 47 -4.12 -1.12 -8.33
C SER A 47 -5.39 -1.85 -7.87
N GLU A 48 -6.17 -2.41 -8.81
CA GLU A 48 -7.32 -3.28 -8.50
C GLU A 48 -6.90 -4.60 -7.83
N HIS A 49 -5.65 -5.01 -8.01
CA HIS A 49 -5.08 -6.20 -7.39
C HIS A 49 -4.11 -5.80 -6.27
N LYS A 50 -4.03 -6.60 -5.20
CA LYS A 50 -2.96 -6.46 -4.20
C LYS A 50 -1.68 -7.11 -4.71
N ASN A 51 -1.85 -8.24 -5.37
CA ASN A 51 -0.81 -9.11 -5.86
C ASN A 51 -0.96 -9.23 -7.40
N THR A 52 0.09 -9.01 -8.17
CA THR A 52 0.03 -9.12 -9.65
C THR A 52 -0.30 -10.53 -10.14
N ASP A 53 -0.12 -11.58 -9.33
CA ASP A 53 -0.56 -12.94 -9.62
C ASP A 53 -2.08 -13.12 -9.53
N ASP A 54 -2.78 -12.23 -8.81
CA ASP A 54 -4.25 -12.21 -8.76
C ASP A 54 -4.88 -11.77 -10.10
N SER A 55 -4.06 -11.30 -11.04
CA SER A 55 -4.51 -10.78 -12.33
C SER A 55 -4.57 -11.87 -13.40
N ASP A 56 -5.61 -11.83 -14.24
CA ASP A 56 -5.70 -12.63 -15.47
C ASP A 56 -4.48 -12.42 -16.42
N ARG A 57 -3.68 -11.37 -16.17
CA ARG A 57 -2.48 -11.03 -16.94
C ARG A 57 -1.16 -11.33 -16.22
N ALA A 58 -1.19 -12.07 -15.11
CA ALA A 58 -0.01 -12.50 -14.38
C ALA A 58 1.03 -13.21 -15.27
N ALA A 59 0.57 -14.06 -16.19
CA ALA A 59 1.45 -14.76 -17.12
C ALA A 59 2.23 -13.81 -18.05
N GLU A 60 1.57 -12.74 -18.52
CA GLU A 60 2.19 -11.73 -19.37
C GLU A 60 3.17 -10.86 -18.57
N TYR A 61 2.78 -10.45 -17.36
CA TYR A 61 3.68 -9.77 -16.43
C TYR A 61 4.95 -10.59 -16.17
N ASN A 62 4.80 -11.87 -15.82
CA ASN A 62 5.92 -12.77 -15.57
C ASN A 62 6.78 -13.04 -16.80
N ARG A 63 6.21 -12.96 -18.02
CA ARG A 63 6.99 -12.96 -19.27
C ARG A 63 7.83 -11.69 -19.42
N LEU A 64 7.23 -10.52 -19.21
CA LEU A 64 7.90 -9.22 -19.36
C LEU A 64 9.08 -9.04 -18.40
N ARG A 65 8.98 -9.55 -17.18
CA ARG A 65 10.04 -9.45 -16.15
C ARG A 65 11.30 -10.24 -16.48
N ARG A 66 11.17 -11.26 -17.33
CA ARG A 66 12.30 -12.06 -17.82
C ARG A 66 12.99 -11.43 -19.03
N LEU A 67 12.44 -10.34 -19.58
CA LEU A 67 13.03 -9.67 -20.73
C LEU A 67 14.24 -8.83 -20.33
N ALA A 68 15.30 -8.93 -21.14
CA ALA A 68 16.46 -8.05 -21.06
C ALA A 68 16.03 -6.59 -21.20
N ALA A 69 16.82 -5.66 -20.63
CA ALA A 69 16.48 -4.23 -20.62
C ALA A 69 16.20 -3.69 -22.04
N THR A 70 16.99 -4.10 -23.04
CA THR A 70 16.83 -3.70 -24.45
C THR A 70 15.54 -4.22 -25.10
N GLN A 71 15.08 -5.41 -24.70
CA GLN A 71 13.82 -5.99 -25.18
C GLN A 71 12.63 -5.27 -24.54
N LEU A 72 12.72 -4.99 -23.23
CA LEU A 72 11.67 -4.24 -22.53
C LEU A 72 11.59 -2.79 -23.02
N GLU A 73 12.71 -2.17 -23.37
CA GLU A 73 12.73 -0.84 -23.99
C GLU A 73 11.92 -0.81 -25.30
N SER A 74 11.98 -1.87 -26.11
CA SER A 74 11.18 -1.97 -27.33
C SER A 74 9.68 -2.05 -27.00
N GLY A 75 9.31 -2.80 -25.95
CA GLY A 75 7.95 -2.82 -25.41
C GLY A 75 7.50 -1.45 -24.88
N PHE A 76 8.39 -0.75 -24.17
CA PHE A 76 8.14 0.61 -23.69
C PHE A 76 7.88 1.59 -24.84
N LYS A 77 8.68 1.54 -25.91
CA LYS A 77 8.48 2.40 -27.09
C LYS A 77 7.08 2.23 -27.70
N ALA A 78 6.55 1.01 -27.73
CA ALA A 78 5.18 0.74 -28.16
C ALA A 78 4.12 1.23 -27.15
N PHE A 79 4.44 1.19 -25.86
CA PHE A 79 3.56 1.63 -24.77
C PHE A 79 3.56 3.16 -24.55
N LEU A 80 4.64 3.86 -24.92
CA LEU A 80 4.83 5.29 -24.66
C LEU A 80 3.67 6.17 -25.12
N PRO A 81 3.07 6.01 -26.32
CA PRO A 81 1.91 6.81 -26.71
C PRO A 81 0.72 6.65 -25.76
N ARG A 82 0.51 5.44 -25.23
CA ARG A 82 -0.55 5.15 -24.27
C ARG A 82 -0.26 5.77 -22.90
N LEU A 83 1.00 5.71 -22.45
CA LEU A 83 1.43 6.37 -21.22
C LEU A 83 1.21 7.88 -21.29
N LEU A 84 1.66 8.52 -22.39
CA LEU A 84 1.50 9.96 -22.60
C LEU A 84 0.04 10.37 -22.76
N ALA A 85 -0.79 9.58 -23.45
CA ALA A 85 -2.22 9.87 -23.58
C ALA A 85 -2.98 9.73 -22.25
N GLY A 86 -2.52 8.84 -21.37
CA GLY A 86 -3.08 8.64 -20.03
C GLY A 86 -2.40 9.47 -18.94
N SER A 87 -1.46 10.37 -19.27
CA SER A 87 -0.75 11.22 -18.31
C SER A 87 -0.94 12.68 -18.70
N SER A 88 -1.60 13.44 -17.83
CA SER A 88 -1.97 14.83 -18.07
C SER A 88 -1.29 15.74 -17.04
N LEU A 89 -0.37 16.58 -17.52
CA LEU A 89 0.13 17.73 -16.76
C LEU A 89 -0.45 18.99 -17.37
N ARG A 90 -1.16 19.79 -16.58
CA ARG A 90 -1.82 21.02 -17.04
C ARG A 90 -1.25 22.21 -16.30
N ALA A 91 -1.17 23.35 -16.99
CA ALA A 91 -0.86 24.64 -16.40
C ALA A 91 -2.03 25.59 -16.63
N ASP A 92 -2.65 26.08 -15.55
CA ASP A 92 -3.88 26.90 -15.58
C ASP A 92 -4.96 26.33 -16.53
N GLY A 93 -5.13 25.00 -16.50
CA GLY A 93 -6.08 24.27 -17.35
C GLY A 93 -5.60 23.94 -18.78
N ALA A 94 -4.48 24.50 -19.24
CA ALA A 94 -3.90 24.18 -20.56
C ALA A 94 -2.97 22.96 -20.46
N SER A 95 -3.12 21.99 -21.36
CA SER A 95 -2.27 20.79 -21.36
C SER A 95 -0.82 21.12 -21.75
N ILE A 96 0.13 20.62 -20.97
CA ILE A 96 1.57 20.69 -21.27
C ILE A 96 1.95 19.49 -22.10
N LYS A 97 2.62 19.71 -23.23
CA LYS A 97 3.17 18.62 -24.03
C LYS A 97 4.43 18.07 -23.36
N LEU A 98 4.34 16.84 -22.88
CA LEU A 98 5.48 16.10 -22.30
C LEU A 98 6.22 15.34 -23.40
N GLY A 99 7.54 15.52 -23.48
CA GLY A 99 8.44 14.79 -24.35
C GLY A 99 9.36 13.87 -23.55
N LEU A 100 9.63 12.67 -24.06
CA LEU A 100 10.60 11.75 -23.46
C LEU A 100 12.02 12.28 -23.63
N ILE A 101 12.75 12.41 -22.52
CA ILE A 101 14.15 12.84 -22.49
C ILE A 101 15.10 11.79 -21.91
N GLY A 102 14.57 10.75 -21.26
CA GLY A 102 15.39 9.68 -20.72
C GLY A 102 14.55 8.46 -20.34
N LEU A 103 15.16 7.30 -20.46
CA LEU A 103 14.63 6.02 -20.01
C LEU A 103 15.78 5.23 -19.42
N GLU A 104 15.56 4.70 -18.23
CA GLU A 104 16.48 3.78 -17.57
C GLU A 104 15.70 2.54 -17.16
N ILE A 105 16.07 1.41 -17.75
CA ILE A 105 15.52 0.10 -17.41
C ILE A 105 16.68 -0.71 -16.84
N PRO A 106 16.64 -1.10 -15.55
CA PRO A 106 17.68 -1.94 -14.98
C PRO A 106 17.80 -3.28 -15.71
N GLU A 107 18.99 -3.88 -15.69
CA GLU A 107 19.16 -5.26 -16.15
C GLU A 107 18.30 -6.23 -15.34
N VAL A 108 18.09 -7.43 -15.89
CA VAL A 108 17.31 -8.47 -15.22
C VAL A 108 18.04 -8.87 -13.93
N GLY A 109 17.48 -8.45 -12.79
CA GLY A 109 17.94 -8.82 -11.46
C GLY A 109 17.18 -10.02 -10.92
N ASP A 110 16.93 -10.01 -9.61
CA ASP A 110 16.05 -11.01 -9.00
C ASP A 110 14.62 -10.84 -9.53
N THR A 111 14.16 -11.78 -10.35
CA THR A 111 12.79 -11.82 -10.87
C THR A 111 11.77 -12.19 -9.80
N ASN A 112 12.18 -12.30 -8.54
CA ASN A 112 11.25 -12.29 -7.43
C ASN A 112 10.99 -10.87 -6.95
N LEU A 113 11.72 -9.82 -7.33
CA LEU A 113 11.40 -8.44 -6.95
C LEU A 113 10.79 -7.66 -8.11
N ALA A 114 9.96 -6.66 -7.81
CA ALA A 114 9.52 -5.70 -8.82
C ALA A 114 10.73 -4.88 -9.29
N ARG A 115 10.87 -4.72 -10.62
CA ARG A 115 11.92 -3.92 -11.23
C ARG A 115 11.40 -2.51 -11.48
N ASP A 116 12.06 -1.52 -10.90
CA ASP A 116 11.70 -0.13 -11.11
C ASP A 116 12.39 0.43 -12.36
N SER A 117 11.59 0.84 -13.33
CA SER A 117 12.06 1.60 -14.48
C SER A 117 11.88 3.09 -14.21
N ILE A 118 12.85 3.89 -14.66
CA ILE A 118 12.82 5.34 -14.52
C ILE A 118 12.57 5.98 -15.89
N ILE A 119 11.46 6.72 -15.99
CA ILE A 119 11.10 7.49 -17.18
C ILE A 119 11.28 8.97 -16.86
N ARG A 120 11.99 9.70 -17.71
CA ARG A 120 12.14 11.15 -17.60
C ARG A 120 11.42 11.82 -18.76
N LEU A 121 10.41 12.61 -18.42
CA LEU A 121 9.68 13.46 -19.35
C LEU A 121 9.99 14.93 -19.07
N GLN A 122 9.89 15.75 -20.11
CA GLN A 122 10.10 17.19 -20.02
C GLN A 122 8.96 17.95 -20.70
N GLY A 123 8.55 19.05 -20.09
CA GLY A 123 7.56 19.95 -20.66
C GLY A 123 7.86 21.40 -20.30
N PHE A 124 7.22 22.31 -21.04
CA PHE A 124 7.31 23.75 -20.82
C PHE A 124 5.89 24.31 -20.72
N PRO A 125 5.51 24.90 -19.57
CA PRO A 125 4.23 25.58 -19.44
C PRO A 125 4.27 26.91 -20.20
N PRO A 126 3.10 27.50 -20.52
CA PRO A 126 3.02 28.89 -20.96
C PRO A 126 3.75 29.86 -20.00
N ALA A 127 4.36 30.91 -20.54
CA ALA A 127 5.26 31.83 -19.80
C ALA A 127 4.60 32.56 -18.60
N ASN A 128 3.28 32.58 -18.52
CA ASN A 128 2.51 33.26 -17.46
C ASN A 128 1.76 32.27 -16.55
N SER A 129 2.10 30.99 -16.60
CA SER A 129 1.40 29.99 -15.83
C SER A 129 1.60 30.19 -14.34
N ARG A 130 0.51 30.04 -13.57
CA ARG A 130 0.50 30.23 -12.11
C ARG A 130 0.37 28.92 -11.36
N THR A 131 -0.40 27.99 -11.89
CA THR A 131 -0.71 26.72 -11.23
C THR A 131 -0.45 25.54 -12.14
N LEU A 132 -0.10 24.39 -11.56
CA LEU A 132 0.01 23.10 -12.20
C LEU A 132 -1.03 22.13 -11.62
N GLU A 133 -1.49 21.22 -12.44
CA GLU A 133 -2.35 20.11 -12.06
C GLU A 133 -1.81 18.84 -12.72
N TRP A 134 -1.63 17.79 -11.93
CA TRP A 134 -1.21 16.48 -12.39
C TRP A 134 -2.38 15.51 -12.28
N THR A 135 -2.55 14.68 -13.30
CA THR A 135 -3.51 13.58 -13.30
C THR A 135 -2.99 12.48 -14.19
N TRP A 136 -3.23 11.23 -13.81
CA TRP A 136 -3.01 10.11 -14.71
C TRP A 136 -4.17 9.12 -14.66
N ASP A 137 -4.28 8.30 -15.70
CA ASP A 137 -5.39 7.37 -15.91
C ASP A 137 -5.52 6.37 -14.76
N SER A 138 -6.75 6.04 -14.36
CA SER A 138 -7.01 5.09 -13.27
C SER A 138 -6.43 3.70 -13.52
N ARG A 139 -6.23 3.31 -14.79
CA ARG A 139 -5.59 2.05 -15.17
C ARG A 139 -4.11 1.97 -14.78
N PHE A 140 -3.48 3.09 -14.46
CA PHE A 140 -2.10 3.12 -13.98
C PHE A 140 -1.99 3.01 -12.46
N GLY A 141 -3.13 3.00 -11.75
CA GLY A 141 -3.19 2.85 -10.30
C GLY A 141 -2.91 4.15 -9.54
N ALA A 142 -2.61 4.01 -8.25
CA ALA A 142 -2.26 5.15 -7.40
C ALA A 142 -0.82 5.65 -7.67
N ASN A 143 -0.58 6.94 -7.43
CA ASN A 143 0.76 7.51 -7.51
C ASN A 143 1.05 8.47 -6.35
N VAL A 144 2.32 8.61 -6.01
CA VAL A 144 2.83 9.65 -5.11
C VAL A 144 3.40 10.75 -5.99
N LEU A 145 2.77 11.92 -5.97
CA LEU A 145 3.30 13.11 -6.61
C LEU A 145 4.13 13.90 -5.61
N ARG A 146 5.38 14.18 -5.96
CA ARG A 146 6.25 15.10 -5.24
C ARG A 146 6.69 16.21 -6.19
N VAL A 147 6.66 17.45 -5.72
CA VAL A 147 7.01 18.62 -6.52
C VAL A 147 8.10 19.38 -5.80
N ASP A 148 9.25 19.50 -6.45
CA ASP A 148 10.38 20.28 -5.97
C ASP A 148 10.45 21.62 -6.72
N GLY A 149 10.69 22.69 -5.97
CA GLY A 149 10.93 24.04 -6.50
C GLY A 149 12.35 24.23 -7.03
N THR A 150 12.60 25.43 -7.54
CA THR A 150 13.89 25.79 -8.16
C THR A 150 15.07 25.77 -7.19
N ALA A 151 14.82 26.00 -5.89
CA ALA A 151 15.86 25.95 -4.85
C ALA A 151 15.98 24.57 -4.17
N GLY A 152 15.29 23.55 -4.69
CA GLY A 152 15.24 22.21 -4.07
C GLY A 152 14.35 22.14 -2.84
N GLU A 153 13.52 23.16 -2.62
CA GLU A 153 12.46 23.12 -1.60
C GLU A 153 11.33 22.19 -2.04
N GLU A 154 10.81 21.37 -1.12
CA GLU A 154 9.64 20.53 -1.36
C GLU A 154 8.39 21.44 -1.37
N LEU A 155 7.79 21.62 -2.55
CA LEU A 155 6.64 22.49 -2.74
C LEU A 155 5.31 21.78 -2.54
N TYR A 156 5.23 20.49 -2.83
CA TYR A 156 3.98 19.73 -2.75
C TYR A 156 4.27 18.24 -2.70
N THR A 157 3.61 17.53 -1.79
CA THR A 157 3.58 16.06 -1.79
C THR A 157 2.15 15.58 -1.57
N ALA A 158 1.70 14.64 -2.40
CA ALA A 158 0.40 14.02 -2.25
C ALA A 158 0.41 12.57 -2.72
N TYR A 159 -0.32 11.72 -1.99
CA TYR A 159 -0.75 10.42 -2.48
C TYR A 159 -2.05 10.59 -3.26
N LEU A 160 -2.03 10.26 -4.54
CA LEU A 160 -3.16 10.35 -5.45
C LEU A 160 -3.67 8.93 -5.72
N GLN A 161 -4.95 8.70 -5.40
CA GLN A 161 -5.63 7.45 -5.75
C GLN A 161 -5.74 7.30 -7.27
N ALA A 162 -6.10 6.11 -7.73
CA ALA A 162 -6.22 5.82 -9.16
C ALA A 162 -7.20 6.78 -9.87
N GLY A 163 -6.69 7.55 -10.84
CA GLY A 163 -7.49 8.54 -11.58
C GLY A 163 -7.71 9.88 -10.87
N GLN A 164 -7.19 10.06 -9.65
CA GLN A 164 -7.35 11.30 -8.90
C GLN A 164 -6.43 12.40 -9.46
N SER A 165 -6.99 13.60 -9.65
CA SER A 165 -6.23 14.81 -9.94
C SER A 165 -5.56 15.35 -8.68
N SER A 166 -4.36 15.91 -8.82
CA SER A 166 -3.74 16.71 -7.77
C SER A 166 -4.56 17.97 -7.51
N GLU A 167 -4.31 18.59 -6.37
CA GLU A 167 -4.70 19.98 -6.16
C GLU A 167 -3.90 20.90 -7.09
N LEU A 168 -4.33 22.16 -7.20
CA LEU A 168 -3.62 23.18 -7.97
C LEU A 168 -2.31 23.55 -7.25
N ILE A 169 -1.18 23.17 -7.84
CA ILE A 169 0.17 23.42 -7.33
C ILE A 169 0.67 24.77 -7.86
N PRO A 170 0.84 25.82 -7.05
CA PRO A 170 1.41 27.07 -7.52
C PRO A 170 2.87 26.91 -7.98
N LEU A 171 3.18 27.53 -9.12
CA LEU A 171 4.53 27.60 -9.71
C LEU A 171 5.44 28.61 -8.99
N SER A 172 4.85 29.51 -8.22
CA SER A 172 5.53 30.58 -7.49
C SER A 172 4.97 30.66 -6.07
N GLY A 173 5.83 30.44 -5.07
CA GLY A 173 5.45 30.41 -3.67
C GLY A 173 5.27 28.99 -3.14
N ILE A 174 5.60 28.81 -1.86
CA ILE A 174 5.49 27.53 -1.16
C ILE A 174 4.00 27.21 -0.99
N ALA A 175 3.44 26.31 -1.80
CA ALA A 175 2.20 25.62 -1.43
C ALA A 175 2.51 24.44 -0.52
N ALA A 176 3.14 24.72 0.61
CA ALA A 176 3.12 23.76 1.70
C ALA A 176 1.63 23.53 2.01
N LYS A 177 1.15 22.30 1.75
CA LYS A 177 -0.13 21.85 2.27
C LYS A 177 -0.18 22.19 3.75
N SER A 178 -1.31 22.70 4.23
CA SER A 178 -1.41 22.98 5.64
C SER A 178 -1.21 21.68 6.44
N THR A 179 -0.65 21.78 7.63
CA THR A 179 -0.50 20.61 8.52
C THR A 179 -1.84 19.90 8.75
N GLY A 180 -2.97 20.63 8.68
CA GLY A 180 -4.31 20.08 8.76
C GLY A 180 -4.69 19.24 7.54
N ASP A 181 -4.43 19.72 6.33
CA ASP A 181 -4.75 18.99 5.10
C ASP A 181 -3.92 17.69 5.02
N LEU A 182 -2.62 17.78 5.35
CA LEU A 182 -1.77 16.60 5.47
C LEU A 182 -2.32 15.61 6.50
N PHE A 183 -2.77 16.07 7.65
CA PHE A 183 -3.35 15.21 8.68
C PHE A 183 -4.57 14.43 8.15
N PHE A 184 -5.50 15.08 7.46
CA PHE A 184 -6.69 14.40 6.93
C PHE A 184 -6.35 13.42 5.80
N ASP A 185 -5.39 13.75 4.93
CA ASP A 185 -4.92 12.84 3.89
C ASP A 185 -4.36 11.54 4.50
N TYR A 186 -3.44 11.66 5.47
CA TYR A 186 -2.86 10.48 6.12
C TYR A 186 -3.89 9.70 6.94
N LEU A 187 -4.84 10.38 7.58
CA LEU A 187 -5.96 9.73 8.27
C LEU A 187 -6.81 8.90 7.30
N ALA A 188 -7.13 9.44 6.12
CA ALA A 188 -7.86 8.72 5.09
C ALA A 188 -7.06 7.51 4.55
N ILE A 189 -5.76 7.68 4.31
CA ILE A 189 -4.87 6.59 3.88
C ILE A 189 -4.82 5.48 4.96
N GLY A 190 -4.73 5.85 6.23
CA GLY A 190 -4.77 4.91 7.35
C GLY A 190 -6.08 4.15 7.47
N PHE A 191 -7.21 4.83 7.24
CA PHE A 191 -8.52 4.20 7.20
C PHE A 191 -8.63 3.20 6.04
N ASP A 192 -8.28 3.63 4.82
CA ASP A 192 -8.28 2.81 3.61
C ASP A 192 -7.37 1.58 3.73
N HIS A 193 -6.24 1.74 4.44
CA HIS A 193 -5.30 0.65 4.74
C HIS A 193 -5.99 -0.50 5.48
N ILE A 194 -7.03 -0.24 6.26
CA ILE A 194 -7.84 -1.27 6.93
C ILE A 194 -9.07 -1.62 6.10
N LEU A 195 -9.89 -0.65 5.74
CA LEU A 195 -11.16 -0.88 5.05
C LEU A 195 -11.26 0.04 3.83
N PRO A 196 -11.34 -0.48 2.59
CA PRO A 196 -11.53 -1.90 2.22
C PRO A 196 -10.23 -2.68 1.96
N LYS A 197 -9.06 -2.02 1.94
CA LYS A 197 -7.84 -2.64 1.40
C LYS A 197 -7.20 -3.62 2.38
N GLY A 198 -7.41 -3.51 3.69
CA GLY A 198 -6.68 -4.26 4.71
C GLY A 198 -7.25 -5.61 5.11
N MET A 199 -7.49 -6.52 4.16
CA MET A 199 -8.14 -7.80 4.47
C MET A 199 -7.47 -8.60 5.62
N ASP A 200 -6.15 -8.61 5.73
CA ASP A 200 -5.45 -9.25 6.86
C ASP A 200 -5.89 -8.67 8.21
N HIS A 201 -5.99 -7.33 8.30
CA HIS A 201 -6.47 -6.63 9.49
C HIS A 201 -7.94 -6.89 9.75
N ILE A 202 -8.79 -6.89 8.71
CA ILE A 202 -10.22 -7.17 8.84
C ILE A 202 -10.42 -8.57 9.42
N LEU A 203 -9.81 -9.60 8.84
CA LEU A 203 -9.94 -10.98 9.31
C LEU A 203 -9.37 -11.16 10.71
N PHE A 204 -8.24 -10.51 11.02
CA PHE A 204 -7.67 -10.52 12.36
C PHE A 204 -8.63 -9.93 13.40
N VAL A 205 -9.19 -8.74 13.14
CA VAL A 205 -10.13 -8.05 14.05
C VAL A 205 -11.43 -8.85 14.21
N ILE A 206 -11.96 -9.45 13.13
CA ILE A 206 -13.11 -10.37 13.22
C ILE A 206 -12.74 -11.56 14.11
N GLY A 207 -11.56 -12.15 13.93
CA GLY A 207 -11.03 -13.22 14.79
C GLY A 207 -11.02 -12.84 16.28
N LEU A 208 -10.55 -11.63 16.61
CA LEU A 208 -10.57 -11.13 17.99
C LEU A 208 -11.99 -11.01 18.55
N PHE A 209 -12.92 -10.47 17.76
CA PHE A 209 -14.33 -10.29 18.11
C PHE A 209 -15.04 -11.62 18.41
N LEU A 210 -14.76 -12.67 17.63
CA LEU A 210 -15.47 -13.95 17.71
C LEU A 210 -15.33 -14.65 19.07
N LEU A 211 -14.18 -14.53 19.75
CA LEU A 211 -13.97 -15.16 21.07
C LEU A 211 -14.56 -14.35 22.21
N ASN A 212 -14.48 -13.01 22.15
CA ASN A 212 -15.02 -12.16 23.21
C ASN A 212 -15.60 -10.85 22.65
N ALA A 213 -16.91 -10.85 22.43
CA ALA A 213 -17.68 -9.68 22.00
C ALA A 213 -17.93 -8.67 23.14
N ARG A 214 -16.91 -8.37 23.96
CA ARG A 214 -16.93 -7.30 24.97
C ARG A 214 -16.16 -6.09 24.45
N LEU A 215 -16.86 -4.97 24.27
CA LEU A 215 -16.31 -3.77 23.66
C LEU A 215 -15.03 -3.29 24.35
N SER A 216 -15.01 -3.16 25.68
CA SER A 216 -13.83 -2.71 26.43
C SER A 216 -12.60 -3.59 26.19
N SER A 217 -12.79 -4.92 26.11
CA SER A 217 -11.71 -5.86 25.85
C SER A 217 -11.20 -5.77 24.41
N LEU A 218 -12.08 -5.52 23.44
CA LEU A 218 -11.72 -5.36 22.04
C LEU A 218 -10.98 -4.05 21.79
N LEU A 219 -11.46 -2.96 22.39
CA LEU A 219 -10.79 -1.65 22.35
C LEU A 219 -9.35 -1.77 22.85
N TRP A 220 -9.13 -2.40 24.01
CA TRP A 220 -7.78 -2.56 24.54
C TRP A 220 -6.86 -3.38 23.62
N GLN A 221 -7.37 -4.48 23.05
CA GLN A 221 -6.60 -5.32 22.11
C GLN A 221 -6.25 -4.56 20.83
N VAL A 222 -7.22 -3.86 20.23
CA VAL A 222 -7.02 -3.09 19.00
C VAL A 222 -6.08 -1.92 19.23
N SER A 223 -6.25 -1.11 20.27
CA SER A 223 -5.34 0.01 20.55
C SER A 223 -3.92 -0.50 20.88
N SER A 224 -3.78 -1.64 21.56
CA SER A 224 -2.46 -2.26 21.80
C SER A 224 -1.79 -2.71 20.50
N PHE A 225 -2.58 -3.28 19.58
CA PHE A 225 -2.12 -3.64 18.24
C PHE A 225 -1.68 -2.40 17.47
N THR A 226 -2.49 -1.33 17.43
CA THR A 226 -2.17 -0.08 16.72
C THR A 226 -0.92 0.58 17.28
N LEU A 227 -0.72 0.55 18.60
CA LEU A 227 0.48 1.10 19.23
C LEU A 227 1.74 0.33 18.80
N ALA A 228 1.70 -1.00 18.82
CA ALA A 228 2.79 -1.85 18.35
C ALA A 228 3.07 -1.65 16.85
N HIS A 229 2.00 -1.55 16.07
CA HIS A 229 2.05 -1.26 14.64
C HIS A 229 2.75 0.08 14.38
N THR A 230 2.35 1.14 15.09
CA THR A 230 2.96 2.47 14.99
C THR A 230 4.47 2.42 15.26
N LEU A 231 4.88 1.69 16.31
CA LEU A 231 6.28 1.57 16.69
C LEU A 231 7.13 0.96 15.58
N THR A 232 6.70 -0.19 15.06
CA THR A 232 7.46 -0.91 14.02
C THR A 232 7.37 -0.24 12.66
N LEU A 233 6.26 0.39 12.33
CA LEU A 233 6.13 1.22 11.14
C LEU A 233 7.12 2.39 11.17
N GLY A 234 7.20 3.10 12.30
CA GLY A 234 8.16 4.20 12.50
C GLY A 234 9.62 3.73 12.40
N LEU A 235 9.97 2.65 13.12
CA LEU A 235 11.31 2.04 13.04
C LEU A 235 11.65 1.55 11.63
N GLY A 236 10.65 1.00 10.95
CA GLY A 236 10.70 0.59 9.57
C GLY A 236 11.05 1.76 8.67
N ILE A 237 10.29 2.86 8.72
CA ILE A 237 10.50 4.00 7.81
C ILE A 237 11.88 4.63 8.01
N TYR A 238 12.33 4.83 9.26
CA TYR A 238 13.69 5.31 9.57
C TYR A 238 14.81 4.33 9.18
N GLY A 239 14.45 3.12 8.73
CA GLY A 239 15.41 2.13 8.27
C GLY A 239 16.16 1.41 9.40
N ILE A 240 15.73 1.58 10.66
CA ILE A 240 16.33 0.94 11.84
C ILE A 240 16.05 -0.57 11.82
N ILE A 241 14.82 -0.96 11.44
CA ILE A 241 14.42 -2.36 11.28
C ILE A 241 14.00 -2.56 9.83
N GLN A 242 14.62 -3.53 9.16
CA GLN A 242 14.27 -3.92 7.80
C GLN A 242 14.21 -5.45 7.74
N ILE A 243 12.99 -5.97 7.74
CA ILE A 243 12.75 -7.41 7.57
C ILE A 243 12.11 -7.61 6.20
N PRO A 244 12.63 -8.53 5.37
CA PRO A 244 12.04 -8.83 4.07
C PRO A 244 10.55 -9.21 4.19
N SER A 245 9.74 -8.74 3.24
CA SER A 245 8.31 -9.04 3.22
C SER A 245 8.02 -10.54 3.07
N THR A 246 8.92 -11.32 2.46
CA THR A 246 8.88 -12.80 2.44
C THR A 246 8.84 -13.45 3.80
N ILE A 247 9.31 -12.78 4.83
CA ILE A 247 9.25 -13.28 6.20
C ILE A 247 8.04 -12.69 6.91
N VAL A 248 7.82 -11.38 6.74
CA VAL A 248 6.76 -10.65 7.45
C VAL A 248 5.36 -11.10 6.99
N GLU A 249 5.10 -11.18 5.69
CA GLU A 249 3.76 -11.46 5.16
C GLU A 249 3.25 -12.87 5.51
N PRO A 250 4.05 -13.96 5.44
CA PRO A 250 3.63 -15.25 5.98
C PRO A 250 3.37 -15.20 7.48
N LEU A 251 4.19 -14.49 8.26
CA LEU A 251 3.96 -14.38 9.71
C LEU A 251 2.67 -13.62 10.03
N ILE A 252 2.32 -12.61 9.23
CA ILE A 252 1.02 -11.94 9.28
C ILE A 252 -0.11 -12.96 9.02
N ALA A 253 -0.03 -13.77 7.96
CA ALA A 253 -1.04 -14.79 7.68
C ALA A 253 -1.14 -15.84 8.82
N ALA A 254 0.01 -16.28 9.34
CA ALA A 254 0.07 -17.21 10.47
C ALA A 254 -0.54 -16.63 11.75
N SER A 255 -0.45 -15.32 11.97
CA SER A 255 -1.10 -14.66 13.11
C SER A 255 -2.63 -14.75 13.06
N ILE A 256 -3.21 -14.65 11.87
CA ILE A 256 -4.67 -14.80 11.65
C ILE A 256 -5.10 -16.23 11.98
N VAL A 257 -4.34 -17.21 11.48
CA VAL A 257 -4.56 -18.62 11.78
C VAL A 257 -4.46 -18.87 13.28
N TYR A 258 -3.44 -18.31 13.94
CA TYR A 258 -3.26 -18.45 15.38
C TYR A 258 -4.47 -17.96 16.17
N VAL A 259 -4.96 -16.74 15.91
CA VAL A 259 -6.14 -16.18 16.60
C VAL A 259 -7.35 -17.08 16.39
N CYS A 260 -7.54 -17.60 15.18
CA CYS A 260 -8.65 -18.49 14.89
C CYS A 260 -8.52 -19.84 15.59
N LEU A 261 -7.33 -20.43 15.64
CA LEU A 261 -7.09 -21.67 16.39
C LEU A 261 -7.31 -21.45 17.89
N GLU A 262 -6.86 -20.34 18.46
CA GLU A 262 -7.15 -19.98 19.85
C GLU A 262 -8.66 -19.93 20.09
N ASN A 263 -9.44 -19.37 19.18
CA ASN A 263 -10.90 -19.36 19.30
C ASN A 263 -11.52 -20.77 19.32
N LEU A 264 -10.89 -21.75 18.65
CA LEU A 264 -11.37 -23.15 18.62
C LEU A 264 -11.05 -23.89 19.93
N TYR A 265 -9.86 -23.68 20.48
CA TYR A 265 -9.38 -24.42 21.66
C TYR A 265 -9.73 -23.74 22.99
N CYS A 266 -9.83 -22.41 23.02
CA CYS A 266 -10.14 -21.63 24.21
C CYS A 266 -11.57 -21.11 24.16
N ASP A 267 -12.27 -21.15 25.30
CA ASP A 267 -13.62 -20.60 25.48
C ASP A 267 -13.64 -19.26 26.24
N HIS A 268 -12.48 -18.79 26.68
CA HIS A 268 -12.27 -17.50 27.35
C HIS A 268 -10.96 -16.85 26.90
N LEU A 269 -10.81 -15.54 27.17
CA LEU A 269 -9.56 -14.83 26.91
C LEU A 269 -8.46 -15.32 27.85
N THR A 270 -7.35 -15.75 27.27
CA THR A 270 -6.14 -16.07 28.03
C THR A 270 -5.46 -14.77 28.50
N GLY A 271 -4.76 -14.81 29.65
CA GLY A 271 -4.02 -13.65 30.15
C GLY A 271 -2.87 -13.20 29.24
N TRP A 272 -2.39 -14.09 28.37
CA TRP A 272 -1.32 -13.83 27.40
C TRP A 272 -1.81 -13.16 26.11
N ARG A 273 -3.12 -13.21 25.83
CA ARG A 273 -3.68 -12.71 24.58
C ARG A 273 -3.31 -11.26 24.26
N PRO A 274 -3.36 -10.30 25.21
CA PRO A 274 -2.95 -8.92 24.92
C PRO A 274 -1.49 -8.81 24.46
N LEU A 275 -0.58 -9.60 25.04
CA LEU A 275 0.83 -9.62 24.62
C LEU A 275 0.97 -10.19 23.21
N ILE A 276 0.23 -11.26 22.89
CA ILE A 276 0.25 -11.88 21.56
C ILE A 276 -0.28 -10.89 20.51
N VAL A 277 -1.39 -10.20 20.79
CA VAL A 277 -1.96 -9.19 19.90
C VAL A 277 -0.99 -8.02 19.70
N PHE A 278 -0.28 -7.60 20.75
CA PHE A 278 0.78 -6.60 20.64
C PHE A 278 1.91 -7.07 19.70
N VAL A 279 2.41 -8.30 19.87
CA VAL A 279 3.45 -8.87 19.00
C VAL A 279 2.98 -8.97 17.55
N PHE A 280 1.72 -9.34 17.30
CA PHE A 280 1.16 -9.33 15.96
C PHE A 280 1.06 -7.91 15.38
N GLY A 281 0.72 -6.91 16.21
CA GLY A 281 0.81 -5.50 15.82
C GLY A 281 2.21 -5.10 15.36
N LEU A 282 3.26 -5.55 16.06
CA LEU A 282 4.65 -5.32 15.64
C LEU A 282 4.93 -5.92 14.25
N LEU A 283 4.45 -7.13 13.98
CA LEU A 283 4.66 -7.78 12.67
C LEU A 283 3.93 -7.05 11.55
N HIS A 284 2.68 -6.65 11.79
CA HIS A 284 1.89 -5.96 10.78
C HIS A 284 2.49 -4.59 10.40
N GLY A 285 3.02 -3.84 11.38
CA GLY A 285 3.63 -2.53 11.12
C GLY A 285 4.86 -2.60 10.20
N LEU A 286 5.60 -3.71 10.23
CA LEU A 286 6.71 -3.94 9.31
C LEU A 286 6.25 -4.18 7.87
N GLY A 287 5.08 -4.81 7.68
CA GLY A 287 4.54 -5.13 6.35
C GLY A 287 4.25 -3.88 5.52
N PHE A 288 3.89 -2.76 6.16
CA PHE A 288 3.52 -1.53 5.45
C PHE A 288 4.62 -0.46 5.41
N ALA A 289 5.73 -0.66 6.10
CA ALA A 289 6.79 0.35 6.23
C ALA A 289 7.45 0.74 4.90
N GLY A 290 7.52 -0.18 3.94
CA GLY A 290 8.04 0.10 2.60
C GLY A 290 7.20 1.13 1.84
N VAL A 291 5.87 0.94 1.85
CA VAL A 291 4.92 1.82 1.15
C VAL A 291 4.95 3.23 1.73
N LEU A 292 4.93 3.39 3.05
CA LEU A 292 4.93 4.73 3.65
C LEU A 292 6.25 5.48 3.44
N ARG A 293 7.38 4.76 3.37
CA ARG A 293 8.67 5.35 3.00
C ARG A 293 8.65 5.88 1.55
N GLU A 294 7.98 5.17 0.65
CA GLU A 294 7.77 5.60 -0.74
C GLU A 294 6.80 6.78 -0.89
N ILE A 295 5.96 7.07 0.11
CA ILE A 295 5.16 8.31 0.10
C ILE A 295 6.05 9.55 0.33
N GLY A 296 7.22 9.38 0.97
CA GLY A 296 8.26 10.42 1.04
C GLY A 296 7.82 11.64 1.84
N LEU A 297 7.40 11.42 3.08
CA LEU A 297 7.13 12.50 4.03
C LEU A 297 8.36 13.38 4.21
N ALA A 298 8.20 14.69 4.02
CA ALA A 298 9.15 15.68 4.51
C ALA A 298 9.48 15.36 5.99
N PRO A 299 10.76 15.38 6.40
CA PRO A 299 11.15 15.08 7.79
C PRO A 299 10.35 15.85 8.83
N ASP A 300 9.98 17.09 8.51
CA ASP A 300 9.25 18.01 9.39
C ASP A 300 7.76 17.63 9.58
N HIS A 301 7.19 16.86 8.66
CA HIS A 301 5.79 16.40 8.71
C HIS A 301 5.65 14.90 9.03
N PHE A 302 6.77 14.20 9.18
CA PHE A 302 6.79 12.76 9.40
C PHE A 302 5.96 12.32 10.60
N LEU A 303 6.17 12.94 11.77
CA LEU A 303 5.48 12.55 13.00
C LEU A 303 3.97 12.78 12.91
N THR A 304 3.57 13.91 12.30
CA THR A 304 2.15 14.23 12.06
C THR A 304 1.51 13.20 11.13
N GLY A 305 2.15 12.87 10.02
CA GLY A 305 1.67 11.85 9.08
C GLY A 305 1.57 10.47 9.72
N LEU A 306 2.57 10.08 10.53
CA LEU A 306 2.58 8.81 11.25
C LEU A 306 1.44 8.70 12.26
N ILE A 307 1.20 9.75 13.05
CA ILE A 307 0.11 9.79 14.03
C ILE A 307 -1.24 9.77 13.30
N ALA A 308 -1.42 10.61 12.29
CA ALA A 308 -2.66 10.68 11.51
C ALA A 308 -2.99 9.34 10.84
N PHE A 309 -2.00 8.70 10.22
CA PHE A 309 -2.15 7.39 9.61
C PHE A 309 -2.59 6.33 10.62
N ASN A 310 -1.93 6.24 11.79
CA ASN A 310 -2.31 5.23 12.79
C ASN A 310 -3.65 5.53 13.45
N LEU A 311 -4.06 6.80 13.56
CA LEU A 311 -5.42 7.15 13.97
C LEU A 311 -6.45 6.68 12.92
N GLY A 312 -6.15 6.85 11.63
CA GLY A 312 -6.95 6.28 10.54
C GLY A 312 -7.08 4.76 10.64
N VAL A 313 -5.97 4.06 10.93
CA VAL A 313 -5.94 2.61 11.16
C VAL A 313 -6.87 2.22 12.32
N GLU A 314 -6.76 2.90 13.47
CA GLU A 314 -7.62 2.63 14.63
C GLU A 314 -9.10 2.85 14.28
N LEU A 315 -9.44 3.94 13.58
CA LEU A 315 -10.81 4.20 13.10
C LEU A 315 -11.32 3.11 12.16
N GLY A 316 -10.49 2.60 11.26
CA GLY A 316 -10.83 1.48 10.37
C GLY A 316 -11.12 0.19 11.16
N GLN A 317 -10.29 -0.14 12.15
CA GLN A 317 -10.51 -1.31 13.01
C GLN A 317 -11.79 -1.16 13.85
N LEU A 318 -12.05 0.04 14.37
CA LEU A 318 -13.30 0.35 15.09
C LEU A 318 -14.53 0.22 14.19
N ALA A 319 -14.44 0.62 12.92
CA ALA A 319 -15.52 0.44 11.96
C ALA A 319 -15.82 -1.05 11.71
N VAL A 320 -14.80 -1.89 11.59
CA VAL A 320 -14.96 -3.36 11.48
C VAL A 320 -15.61 -3.94 12.75
N ILE A 321 -15.16 -3.52 13.93
CA ILE A 321 -15.77 -3.96 15.21
C ILE A 321 -17.24 -3.54 15.27
N ALA A 322 -17.56 -2.29 14.93
CA ALA A 322 -18.92 -1.79 14.91
C ALA A 322 -19.81 -2.61 13.96
N GLY A 323 -19.31 -2.92 12.75
CA GLY A 323 -19.96 -3.81 11.79
C GLY A 323 -20.25 -5.19 12.39
N CYS A 324 -19.27 -5.79 13.09
CA CYS A 324 -19.45 -7.09 13.76
C CYS A 324 -20.51 -7.03 14.87
N PHE A 325 -20.55 -5.94 15.65
CA PHE A 325 -21.58 -5.76 16.68
C PHE A 325 -22.97 -5.61 16.09
N VAL A 326 -23.13 -4.81 15.04
CA VAL A 326 -24.41 -4.61 14.36
C VAL A 326 -24.88 -5.89 13.68
N ALA A 327 -23.99 -6.64 13.02
CA ALA A 327 -24.35 -7.87 12.32
C ALA A 327 -24.65 -9.03 13.28
N VAL A 328 -23.89 -9.15 14.37
CA VAL A 328 -23.87 -10.36 15.20
C VAL A 328 -23.89 -10.06 16.69
N GLY A 329 -23.05 -9.13 17.15
CA GLY A 329 -22.78 -8.94 18.58
C GLY A 329 -24.01 -8.56 19.41
N ILE A 330 -24.84 -7.63 18.93
CA ILE A 330 -26.04 -7.16 19.64
C ILE A 330 -27.07 -8.28 19.81
N TRP A 331 -27.23 -9.12 18.78
CA TRP A 331 -28.31 -10.09 18.67
C TRP A 331 -27.97 -11.43 19.32
N PHE A 332 -26.71 -11.88 19.13
CA PHE A 332 -26.35 -13.29 19.33
C PHE A 332 -25.22 -13.50 20.35
N SER A 333 -24.39 -12.51 20.67
CA SER A 333 -23.18 -12.71 21.51
C SER A 333 -23.45 -13.29 22.91
N ARG A 334 -24.63 -13.04 23.47
CA ARG A 334 -25.02 -13.53 24.80
C ARG A 334 -25.73 -14.89 24.78
N LYS A 335 -25.95 -15.48 23.60
CA LYS A 335 -26.65 -16.76 23.46
C LYS A 335 -25.68 -17.90 23.75
N SER A 336 -26.12 -18.93 24.49
CA SER A 336 -25.30 -20.11 24.81
C SER A 336 -24.80 -20.87 23.58
N TRP A 337 -25.53 -20.76 22.47
CA TRP A 337 -25.20 -21.41 21.21
C TRP A 337 -24.25 -20.60 20.31
N TYR A 338 -23.95 -19.34 20.66
CA TYR A 338 -23.10 -18.41 19.90
C TYR A 338 -21.77 -19.05 19.51
N ARG A 339 -21.09 -19.66 20.47
CA ARG A 339 -19.80 -20.31 20.24
C ARG A 339 -19.91 -21.41 19.19
N ARG A 340 -20.91 -22.29 19.32
CA ARG A 340 -21.08 -23.48 18.48
C ARG A 340 -21.42 -23.13 17.03
N PHE A 341 -22.29 -22.15 16.80
CA PHE A 341 -22.80 -21.85 15.45
C PHE A 341 -22.18 -20.62 14.80
N ILE A 342 -21.50 -19.75 15.56
CA ILE A 342 -20.88 -18.53 15.01
C ILE A 342 -19.36 -18.57 15.22
N THR A 343 -18.88 -18.59 16.46
CA THR A 343 -17.43 -18.53 16.75
C THR A 343 -16.67 -19.66 16.05
N MET A 344 -17.09 -20.92 16.22
CA MET A 344 -16.37 -22.08 15.68
C MET A 344 -16.38 -22.10 14.14
N PRO A 345 -17.54 -22.02 13.44
CA PRO A 345 -17.53 -22.13 11.99
C PRO A 345 -16.83 -20.95 11.31
N VAL A 346 -17.05 -19.72 11.79
CA VAL A 346 -16.41 -18.53 11.21
C VAL A 346 -14.90 -18.55 11.46
N SER A 347 -14.45 -18.94 12.66
CA SER A 347 -13.00 -19.07 12.94
C SER A 347 -12.37 -20.16 12.07
N LEU A 348 -13.06 -21.28 11.80
CA LEU A 348 -12.57 -22.29 10.85
C LEU A 348 -12.43 -21.73 9.45
N CYS A 349 -13.45 -21.02 8.93
CA CYS A 349 -13.38 -20.40 7.61
C CYS A 349 -12.21 -19.41 7.51
N ILE A 350 -12.04 -18.54 8.51
CA ILE A 350 -10.93 -17.57 8.53
C ILE A 350 -9.58 -18.29 8.66
N ALA A 351 -9.48 -19.35 9.46
CA ALA A 351 -8.25 -20.14 9.56
C ALA A 351 -7.89 -20.82 8.24
N PHE A 352 -8.87 -21.31 7.47
CA PHE A 352 -8.62 -21.86 6.14
C PHE A 352 -8.13 -20.79 5.16
N ILE A 353 -8.74 -19.60 5.15
CA ILE A 353 -8.29 -18.47 4.32
C ILE A 353 -6.87 -18.05 4.70
N GLY A 354 -6.60 -17.84 5.99
CA GLY A 354 -5.27 -17.48 6.48
C GLY A 354 -4.22 -18.56 6.22
N GLY A 355 -4.61 -19.84 6.31
CA GLY A 355 -3.74 -20.97 5.99
C GLY A 355 -3.41 -21.05 4.50
N TYR A 356 -4.38 -20.80 3.64
CA TYR A 356 -4.15 -20.69 2.20
C TYR A 356 -3.18 -19.54 1.87
N TRP A 357 -3.42 -18.33 2.40
CA TRP A 357 -2.50 -17.20 2.20
C TRP A 357 -1.12 -17.44 2.79
N PHE A 358 -1.03 -18.14 3.92
CA PHE A 358 0.27 -18.54 4.45
C PHE A 358 1.04 -19.38 3.44
N LEU A 359 0.40 -20.44 2.89
CA LEU A 359 1.01 -21.33 1.90
C LEU A 359 1.39 -20.58 0.63
N GLU A 360 0.52 -19.70 0.14
CA GLU A 360 0.78 -18.82 -1.00
C GLU A 360 2.02 -17.95 -0.78
N ARG A 361 2.10 -17.27 0.37
CA ARG A 361 3.20 -16.34 0.69
C ARG A 361 4.53 -17.04 0.97
N VAL A 362 4.52 -18.32 1.35
CA VAL A 362 5.75 -19.15 1.43
C VAL A 362 6.08 -19.89 0.13
N GLY A 363 5.25 -19.73 -0.92
CA GLY A 363 5.49 -20.29 -2.24
C GLY A 363 5.12 -21.77 -2.39
N LEU A 364 4.16 -22.26 -1.59
CA LEU A 364 3.72 -23.65 -1.56
C LEU A 364 2.29 -23.89 -2.10
N ALA A 365 1.57 -22.83 -2.49
CA ALA A 365 0.21 -22.91 -3.03
C ALA A 365 0.13 -22.42 -4.48
#